data_AF-A0A2W2E086-F1
#
_entry.id   AF-A0A2W2E086-F1
#
_cell.length_a   1.000
_cell.length_b   1.000
_cell.length_c   1.000
_cell.angle_alpha   90.00
_cell.angle_beta   90.00
_cell.angle_gamma   90.00
#
_symmetry.space_group_name_H-M   'P 1'
#
loop_
_entity.id
_entity.type
_entity.pdbx_description
1 polymer ?
#
loop_
_entity_poly.entity_id
_entity_poly.type
_entity_poly.pdbx_seq_one_letter_code
_entity_poly.pdbx_strand_id
1 'polypeptide(L)'
;MRTRRAAPLLACVIALAACGITPTDVQDRGNAPTVRIPPPSKTIYLLRDGKLALEPADVADDTVNSLLGALFRASTQPLGDRDTALRGFTYLRTKNSFNPVHRDEVQLPRTSTLTVHISGEGTLTRLGKAQIVCTVQQDAAYEIVKIVRENANRPPVSEGRYTCGELK
;
A
#
# COMPACT_ATOMS: atom_id res chain seq x y z
N MET A 1 96.16 -25.14 24.97
CA MET A 1 94.76 -25.64 24.94
C MET A 1 93.88 -24.58 24.30
N ARG A 2 93.05 -25.02 23.36
CA ARG A 2 92.13 -24.20 22.57
C ARG A 2 91.03 -23.60 23.46
N THR A 3 90.67 -22.35 23.21
CA THR A 3 89.27 -21.92 23.33
C THR A 3 89.00 -20.74 22.41
N ARG A 4 88.25 -21.05 21.34
CA ARG A 4 87.71 -20.15 20.33
C ARG A 4 86.67 -19.22 20.96
N ARG A 5 86.72 -17.91 20.69
CA ARG A 5 85.57 -17.00 20.77
C ARG A 5 85.71 -15.91 19.71
N ALA A 6 85.27 -16.20 18.49
CA ALA A 6 84.92 -15.17 17.51
C ALA A 6 83.39 -15.06 17.53
N ALA A 7 82.90 -13.89 17.91
CA ALA A 7 81.49 -13.56 18.06
C ALA A 7 80.79 -13.51 16.69
N PRO A 8 79.57 -14.05 16.54
CA PRO A 8 78.82 -13.87 15.31
C PRO A 8 78.10 -12.50 15.32
N LEU A 9 78.56 -11.62 14.43
CA LEU A 9 77.80 -10.53 13.82
C LEU A 9 76.62 -11.13 13.04
N LEU A 10 75.42 -11.23 13.62
CA LEU A 10 74.22 -11.55 12.85
C LEU A 10 72.92 -11.19 13.60
N ALA A 11 72.66 -9.91 13.84
CA ALA A 11 71.43 -9.49 14.52
C ALA A 11 70.89 -8.11 14.13
N CYS A 12 71.04 -7.65 12.88
CA CYS A 12 70.61 -6.29 12.51
C CYS A 12 69.91 -6.12 11.16
N VAL A 13 69.32 -7.17 10.55
CA VAL A 13 68.64 -7.02 9.24
C VAL A 13 67.27 -7.71 9.18
N ILE A 14 66.37 -7.43 10.13
CA ILE A 14 64.95 -7.86 10.01
C ILE A 14 63.94 -6.71 10.29
N ALA A 15 64.39 -5.47 10.55
CA ALA A 15 63.50 -4.41 11.05
C ALA A 15 62.95 -3.41 10.00
N LEU A 16 63.05 -3.66 8.68
CA LEU A 16 62.74 -2.63 7.67
C LEU A 16 61.76 -3.02 6.55
N ALA A 17 61.01 -4.12 6.69
CA ALA A 17 59.99 -4.50 5.70
C ALA A 17 58.56 -4.59 6.29
N ALA A 18 58.24 -3.81 7.32
CA ALA A 18 56.85 -3.53 7.64
C ALA A 18 56.39 -2.38 6.72
N CYS A 19 55.79 -2.73 5.57
CA CYS A 19 55.07 -1.79 4.73
C CYS A 19 54.04 -1.06 5.59
N GLY A 20 54.34 0.17 5.97
CA GLY A 20 53.48 1.02 6.77
C GLY A 20 52.25 1.42 5.98
N ILE A 21 51.17 0.66 6.15
CA ILE A 21 49.83 1.15 5.81
C ILE A 21 49.38 1.91 7.05
N THR A 22 49.52 3.23 7.03
CA THR A 22 48.91 4.10 8.03
C THR A 22 47.39 3.91 7.96
N PRO A 23 46.70 3.62 9.07
CA PRO A 23 45.25 3.55 9.08
C PRO A 23 44.71 4.89 8.59
N THR A 24 44.07 4.92 7.43
CA THR A 24 43.29 6.08 7.03
C THR A 24 42.02 6.07 7.86
N ASP A 25 41.82 7.09 8.69
CA ASP A 25 40.58 7.28 9.44
C ASP A 25 39.37 7.15 8.51
N VAL A 26 38.34 6.45 8.98
CA VAL A 26 37.05 6.35 8.28
C VAL A 26 36.40 7.73 8.36
N GLN A 27 36.35 8.45 7.24
CA GLN A 27 35.52 9.65 7.13
C GLN A 27 34.05 9.24 7.03
N ASP A 28 33.34 9.31 8.16
CA ASP A 28 31.89 9.24 8.17
C ASP A 28 31.34 10.52 7.51
N ARG A 29 30.92 10.40 6.24
CA ARG A 29 30.32 11.51 5.47
C ARG A 29 28.85 11.76 5.85
N GLY A 30 28.40 11.22 6.97
CA GLY A 30 27.02 11.28 7.40
C GLY A 30 26.13 10.31 6.62
N ASN A 31 24.85 10.27 7.00
CA ASN A 31 23.89 9.41 6.35
C ASN A 31 23.72 9.78 4.87
N ALA A 32 23.59 8.78 4.01
CA ALA A 32 23.24 8.98 2.62
C ALA A 32 21.96 9.84 2.51
N PRO A 33 21.91 10.82 1.57
CA PRO A 33 20.70 11.58 1.36
C PRO A 33 19.57 10.62 0.96
N THR A 34 18.54 10.53 1.80
CA THR A 34 17.35 9.74 1.48
C THR A 34 16.41 10.59 0.65
N VAL A 35 16.25 10.23 -0.63
CA VAL A 35 15.25 10.86 -1.50
C VAL A 35 13.88 10.32 -1.10
N ARG A 36 13.04 11.17 -0.50
CA ARG A 36 11.63 10.84 -0.26
C ARG A 36 10.87 10.98 -1.58
N ILE A 37 10.56 9.86 -2.20
CA ILE A 37 9.66 9.83 -3.36
C ILE A 37 8.25 10.16 -2.84
N PRO A 38 7.57 11.18 -3.40
CA PRO A 38 6.20 11.48 -3.00
C PRO A 38 5.29 10.27 -3.29
N PRO A 39 4.25 10.04 -2.47
CA PRO A 39 3.30 8.96 -2.71
C PRO A 39 2.65 9.11 -4.09
N PRO A 40 2.33 8.01 -4.79
CA PRO A 40 1.55 8.09 -6.02
C PRO A 40 0.19 8.75 -5.76
N SER A 41 -0.19 9.69 -6.62
CA SER A 41 -1.51 10.30 -6.60
C SER A 41 -2.45 9.53 -7.53
N LYS A 42 -3.62 9.16 -7.00
CA LYS A 42 -4.71 8.52 -7.75
C LYS A 42 -6.01 9.27 -7.47
N THR A 43 -7.12 8.82 -8.04
CA THR A 43 -8.43 9.45 -7.84
C THR A 43 -9.37 8.56 -7.04
N ILE A 44 -10.17 9.19 -6.18
CA ILE A 44 -11.27 8.59 -5.44
C ILE A 44 -12.56 9.33 -5.74
N TYR A 45 -13.72 8.70 -5.53
CA TYR A 45 -15.00 9.38 -5.67
C TYR A 45 -15.47 10.01 -4.36
N LEU A 46 -15.52 11.34 -4.32
CA LEU A 46 -16.18 12.13 -3.28
C LEU A 46 -17.48 12.73 -3.80
N LEU A 47 -18.19 13.46 -2.94
CA LEU A 47 -19.39 14.20 -3.32
C LEU A 47 -19.05 15.68 -3.50
N ARG A 48 -19.55 16.29 -4.57
CA ARG A 48 -19.62 17.75 -4.75
C ARG A 48 -21.03 18.06 -5.22
N ASP A 49 -21.70 18.99 -4.54
CA ASP A 49 -23.11 19.33 -4.81
C ASP A 49 -24.05 18.11 -4.86
N GLY A 50 -23.80 17.13 -3.96
CA GLY A 50 -24.58 15.88 -3.87
C GLY A 50 -24.33 14.88 -4.99
N LYS A 51 -23.36 15.11 -5.89
CA LYS A 51 -23.01 14.24 -7.02
C LYS A 51 -21.61 13.67 -6.87
N LEU A 52 -21.38 12.50 -7.46
CA LEU A 52 -20.06 11.88 -7.52
C LEU A 52 -19.09 12.74 -8.33
N ALA A 53 -17.93 13.04 -7.74
CA ALA A 53 -16.83 13.76 -8.35
C ALA A 53 -15.52 13.00 -8.12
N LEU A 54 -14.67 12.94 -9.15
CA LEU A 54 -13.31 12.40 -9.01
C LEU A 54 -12.43 13.43 -8.32
N GLU A 55 -11.78 13.03 -7.26
CA GLU A 55 -10.90 13.88 -6.47
C GLU A 55 -9.54 13.18 -6.27
N PRO A 56 -8.42 13.92 -6.35
CA PRO A 56 -7.11 13.34 -6.13
C PRO A 56 -6.94 12.89 -4.68
N ALA A 57 -6.20 11.79 -4.49
CA ALA A 57 -5.84 11.23 -3.22
C ALA A 57 -4.43 10.65 -3.27
N ASP A 58 -3.65 10.94 -2.24
CA ASP A 58 -2.33 10.35 -2.05
C ASP A 58 -2.47 8.95 -1.47
N VAL A 59 -1.94 7.98 -2.21
CA VAL A 59 -1.98 6.55 -1.85
C VAL A 59 -0.57 6.01 -1.69
N ALA A 60 -0.41 4.95 -0.90
CA ALA A 60 0.90 4.33 -0.71
C ALA A 60 1.36 3.56 -1.95
N ASP A 61 0.41 2.96 -2.68
CA ASP A 61 0.63 2.14 -3.87
C ASP A 61 -0.59 2.17 -4.81
N ASP A 62 -0.44 1.54 -5.98
CA ASP A 62 -1.47 1.46 -7.02
C ASP A 62 -2.43 0.27 -6.82
N THR A 63 -2.85 0.01 -5.58
CA THR A 63 -3.82 -1.06 -5.29
C THR A 63 -5.19 -0.50 -4.92
N VAL A 64 -6.24 -1.27 -5.23
CA VAL A 64 -7.61 -0.94 -4.80
C VAL A 64 -7.73 -0.85 -3.27
N ASN A 65 -6.94 -1.64 -2.54
CA ASN A 65 -6.89 -1.57 -1.08
C ASN A 65 -6.41 -0.18 -0.59
N SER A 66 -5.35 0.35 -1.20
CA SER A 66 -4.84 1.70 -0.89
C SER A 66 -5.83 2.80 -1.28
N LEU A 67 -6.50 2.66 -2.43
CA LEU A 67 -7.55 3.60 -2.87
C LEU A 67 -8.74 3.63 -1.90
N LEU A 68 -9.25 2.46 -1.50
CA LEU A 68 -10.34 2.37 -0.52
C LEU A 68 -9.88 2.90 0.85
N GLY A 69 -8.66 2.61 1.26
CA GLY A 69 -8.07 3.18 2.46
C GLY A 69 -8.04 4.71 2.41
N ALA A 70 -7.71 5.32 1.27
CA ALA A 70 -7.74 6.77 1.10
C ALA A 70 -9.18 7.33 1.10
N LEU A 71 -10.12 6.66 0.43
CA LEU A 71 -11.54 7.05 0.41
C LEU A 71 -12.15 7.11 1.82
N PHE A 72 -11.94 6.07 2.63
CA PHE A 72 -12.44 6.04 4.00
C PHE A 72 -11.64 6.93 4.96
N ARG A 73 -10.38 7.24 4.65
CA ARG A 73 -9.64 8.26 5.40
C ARG A 73 -10.21 9.65 5.14
N ALA A 74 -10.51 9.98 3.88
CA ALA A 74 -11.17 11.22 3.51
C ALA A 74 -12.52 11.39 4.24
N SER A 75 -13.25 10.29 4.52
CA SER A 75 -14.50 10.35 5.28
C SER A 75 -14.35 10.74 6.75
N THR A 76 -13.13 10.87 7.27
CA THR A 76 -12.87 11.33 8.65
C THR A 76 -12.27 12.74 8.71
N GLN A 77 -12.01 13.36 7.56
CA GLN A 77 -11.34 14.67 7.47
C GLN A 77 -12.32 15.78 7.08
N PRO A 78 -12.01 17.06 7.34
CA PRO A 78 -12.70 18.19 6.73
C PRO A 78 -12.43 18.20 5.23
N LEU A 79 -13.49 18.31 4.41
CA LEU A 79 -13.41 18.16 2.94
C LEU A 79 -13.62 19.47 2.16
N GLY A 80 -13.79 20.60 2.84
CA GLY A 80 -14.01 21.90 2.20
C GLY A 80 -15.36 21.95 1.48
N ASP A 81 -15.32 22.20 0.17
CA ASP A 81 -16.47 22.20 -0.73
C ASP A 81 -16.97 20.80 -1.13
N ARG A 82 -16.23 19.74 -0.74
CA ARG A 82 -16.63 18.35 -0.96
C ARG A 82 -17.29 17.75 0.28
N ASP A 83 -17.98 16.64 0.06
CA ASP A 83 -18.62 15.84 1.11
C ASP A 83 -18.45 14.33 0.84
N THR A 84 -18.98 13.51 1.74
CA THR A 84 -18.92 12.05 1.68
C THR A 84 -20.09 11.42 2.44
N ALA A 85 -20.73 10.45 1.81
CA ALA A 85 -21.79 9.64 2.43
C ALA A 85 -21.23 8.50 3.29
N LEU A 86 -19.90 8.42 3.46
CA LEU A 86 -19.20 7.39 4.22
C LEU A 86 -18.88 7.81 5.66
N ARG A 87 -19.42 8.94 6.12
CA ARG A 87 -19.28 9.40 7.52
C ARG A 87 -19.82 8.33 8.47
N GLY A 88 -19.04 7.99 9.50
CA GLY A 88 -19.40 6.97 10.49
C GLY A 88 -19.18 5.52 10.04
N PHE A 89 -18.66 5.30 8.83
CA PHE A 89 -18.22 3.99 8.35
C PHE A 89 -16.71 3.89 8.29
N THR A 90 -16.19 2.69 8.52
CA THR A 90 -14.76 2.38 8.51
C THR A 90 -14.48 1.25 7.53
N TYR A 91 -13.40 1.39 6.77
CA TYR A 91 -12.90 0.31 5.91
C TYR A 91 -12.15 -0.73 6.74
N LEU A 92 -12.47 -2.02 6.53
CA LEU A 92 -11.80 -3.12 7.24
C LEU A 92 -10.78 -3.82 6.34
N ARG A 93 -11.24 -4.30 5.18
CA ARG A 93 -10.43 -5.10 4.24
C ARG A 93 -11.20 -5.37 2.94
N THR A 94 -10.49 -5.88 1.94
CA THR A 94 -11.06 -6.48 0.74
C THR A 94 -10.78 -7.97 0.66
N LYS A 95 -11.63 -8.69 -0.08
CA LYS A 95 -11.41 -10.08 -0.48
C LYS A 95 -11.73 -10.23 -1.96
N ASN A 96 -10.79 -10.78 -2.72
CA ASN A 96 -10.96 -11.02 -4.15
C ASN A 96 -11.47 -12.45 -4.36
N SER A 97 -12.44 -12.61 -5.27
CA SER A 97 -12.83 -13.91 -5.80
C SER A 97 -12.62 -13.87 -7.31
N PHE A 98 -11.68 -14.71 -7.78
CA PHE A 98 -11.41 -14.94 -9.18
C PHE A 98 -12.01 -16.29 -9.57
N ASN A 99 -12.74 -16.35 -10.68
CA ASN A 99 -13.06 -17.64 -11.29
C ASN A 99 -11.76 -18.23 -11.87
N PRO A 100 -11.33 -19.43 -11.43
CA PRO A 100 -10.12 -20.05 -11.94
C PRO A 100 -10.26 -20.39 -13.43
N VAL A 101 -9.15 -20.30 -14.17
CA VAL A 101 -9.12 -20.69 -15.59
C VAL A 101 -9.09 -22.21 -15.68
N HIS A 102 -10.12 -22.83 -16.24
CA HIS A 102 -10.07 -24.22 -16.68
C HIS A 102 -9.52 -24.29 -18.12
N ARG A 103 -8.63 -25.26 -18.38
CA ARG A 103 -7.81 -25.36 -19.61
C ARG A 103 -8.63 -25.46 -20.91
N ASP A 104 -9.90 -25.86 -20.79
CA ASP A 104 -10.80 -26.18 -21.92
C ASP A 104 -12.09 -25.32 -21.93
N GLU A 105 -12.19 -24.26 -21.13
CA GLU A 105 -13.35 -23.36 -21.14
C GLU A 105 -13.18 -22.22 -22.14
N VAL A 106 -14.25 -21.94 -22.91
CA VAL A 106 -14.39 -20.69 -23.68
C VAL A 106 -14.07 -19.54 -22.75
N GLN A 107 -13.24 -18.61 -23.20
CA GLN A 107 -12.75 -17.49 -22.41
C GLN A 107 -13.92 -16.55 -22.05
N LEU A 108 -14.68 -16.93 -21.02
CA LEU A 108 -15.73 -16.12 -20.44
C LEU A 108 -15.07 -14.86 -19.86
N PRO A 109 -15.73 -13.69 -19.95
CA PRO A 109 -15.25 -12.49 -19.30
C PRO A 109 -14.97 -12.78 -17.82
N ARG A 110 -13.82 -12.31 -17.34
CA ARG A 110 -13.33 -12.59 -16.00
C ARG A 110 -14.25 -11.88 -15.00
N THR A 111 -15.30 -12.55 -14.54
CA THR A 111 -16.22 -12.07 -13.50
C THR A 111 -15.54 -12.01 -12.14
N SER A 112 -14.58 -11.10 -12.01
CA SER A 112 -13.84 -10.88 -10.79
C SER A 112 -14.72 -10.04 -9.86
N THR A 113 -15.03 -10.64 -8.71
CA THR A 113 -15.82 -9.98 -7.67
C THR A 113 -14.87 -9.50 -6.57
N LEU A 114 -14.89 -8.20 -6.29
CA LEU A 114 -14.28 -7.66 -5.09
C LEU A 114 -15.32 -7.60 -3.96
N THR A 115 -15.04 -8.22 -2.83
CA THR A 115 -15.83 -8.03 -1.61
C THR A 115 -15.16 -6.99 -0.72
N VAL A 116 -15.82 -5.86 -0.49
CA VAL A 116 -15.39 -4.79 0.41
C VAL A 116 -16.06 -5.00 1.76
N HIS A 117 -15.25 -5.13 2.80
CA HIS A 117 -15.72 -5.26 4.18
C HIS A 117 -15.59 -3.92 4.90
N ILE A 118 -16.69 -3.47 5.51
CA ILE A 118 -16.79 -2.20 6.24
C ILE A 118 -17.38 -2.42 7.63
N SER A 119 -17.17 -1.51 8.56
CA SER A 119 -17.92 -1.41 9.82
C SER A 119 -18.61 -0.05 9.93
N GLY A 120 -19.59 0.08 10.81
CA GLY A 120 -20.33 1.32 11.05
C GLY A 120 -21.79 1.05 11.40
N GLU A 121 -22.43 1.94 12.14
CA GLU A 121 -23.86 1.81 12.44
C GLU A 121 -24.73 2.45 11.36
N GLY A 122 -25.98 2.00 11.25
CA GLY A 122 -26.92 2.47 10.23
C GLY A 122 -26.72 1.83 8.85
N THR A 123 -27.50 2.28 7.86
CA THR A 123 -27.54 1.71 6.50
C THR A 123 -26.71 2.55 5.55
N LEU A 124 -25.89 1.91 4.71
CA LEU A 124 -25.11 2.60 3.70
C LEU A 124 -26.04 3.17 2.63
N THR A 125 -26.01 4.48 2.41
CA THR A 125 -26.86 5.14 1.41
C THR A 125 -26.47 4.73 -0.01
N ARG A 126 -27.33 4.98 -1.01
CA ARG A 126 -27.00 4.76 -2.42
C ARG A 126 -25.72 5.50 -2.83
N LEU A 127 -25.56 6.75 -2.38
CA LEU A 127 -24.35 7.54 -2.64
C LEU A 127 -23.11 6.92 -1.98
N GLY A 128 -23.21 6.45 -0.73
CA GLY A 128 -22.10 5.77 -0.06
C GLY A 128 -21.68 4.50 -0.80
N LYS A 129 -22.66 3.69 -1.24
CA LYS A 129 -22.41 2.53 -2.11
C LYS A 129 -21.71 2.97 -3.39
N ALA A 130 -22.19 4.03 -4.03
CA ALA A 130 -21.63 4.52 -5.28
C ALA A 130 -20.18 5.01 -5.13
N GLN A 131 -19.85 5.73 -4.06
CA GLN A 131 -18.48 6.15 -3.77
C GLN A 131 -17.52 4.95 -3.67
N ILE A 132 -17.91 3.89 -2.97
CA ILE A 132 -17.10 2.66 -2.85
C ILE A 132 -16.96 1.97 -4.21
N VAL A 133 -18.09 1.66 -4.84
CA VAL A 133 -18.15 0.83 -6.06
C VAL A 133 -17.47 1.53 -7.23
N CYS A 134 -17.77 2.81 -7.45
CA CYS A 134 -17.14 3.57 -8.52
C CYS A 134 -15.64 3.81 -8.29
N THR A 135 -15.20 3.93 -7.03
CA THR A 135 -13.76 4.04 -6.73
C THR A 135 -13.04 2.74 -7.08
N VAL A 136 -13.62 1.58 -6.72
CA VAL A 136 -13.06 0.26 -7.06
C VAL A 136 -12.99 0.03 -8.56
N GLN A 137 -14.08 0.30 -9.28
CA GLN A 137 -14.20 0.00 -10.71
C GLN A 137 -13.43 0.96 -11.62
N GLN A 138 -12.64 1.88 -11.05
CA GLN A 138 -11.57 2.51 -11.81
C GLN A 138 -10.52 1.48 -12.24
N ASP A 139 -10.36 0.39 -11.48
CA ASP A 139 -9.63 -0.80 -11.91
C ASP A 139 -10.58 -1.73 -12.68
N ALA A 140 -10.36 -1.82 -13.99
CA ALA A 140 -11.15 -2.65 -14.90
C ALA A 140 -11.04 -4.15 -14.61
N ALA A 141 -10.12 -4.58 -13.73
CA ALA A 141 -10.06 -5.96 -13.28
C ALA A 141 -11.30 -6.39 -12.48
N TYR A 142 -12.06 -5.47 -11.86
CA TYR A 142 -13.21 -5.79 -11.00
C TYR A 142 -14.55 -5.43 -11.63
N GLU A 143 -15.28 -6.45 -12.08
CA GLU A 143 -16.58 -6.27 -12.76
C GLU A 143 -17.75 -6.08 -11.78
N ILE A 144 -17.67 -6.68 -10.59
CA ILE A 144 -18.73 -6.61 -9.58
C ILE A 144 -18.11 -6.31 -8.21
N VAL A 145 -18.76 -5.41 -7.47
CA VAL A 145 -18.35 -5.08 -6.10
C VAL A 145 -19.44 -5.52 -5.13
N LYS A 146 -19.12 -6.44 -4.23
CA LYS A 146 -19.96 -6.83 -3.10
C LYS A 146 -19.56 -6.00 -1.88
N ILE A 147 -20.53 -5.46 -1.15
CA ILE A 147 -20.28 -4.75 0.11
C ILE A 147 -20.83 -5.61 1.25
N VAL A 148 -20.02 -5.79 2.29
CA VAL A 148 -20.39 -6.51 3.51
C VAL A 148 -20.09 -5.62 4.72
N ARG A 149 -21.08 -5.42 5.58
CA ARG A 149 -20.91 -4.76 6.87
C ARG A 149 -20.62 -5.78 7.95
N GLU A 150 -19.58 -5.53 8.73
CA GLU A 150 -19.14 -6.34 9.86
C GLU A 150 -18.97 -5.43 11.08
N ASN A 151 -19.90 -5.55 12.04
CA ASN A 151 -19.82 -4.85 13.31
C ASN A 151 -19.48 -5.84 14.42
N ALA A 152 -18.79 -5.36 15.45
CA ALA A 152 -18.49 -6.19 16.62
C ALA A 152 -19.78 -6.76 17.22
N ASN A 153 -19.75 -8.04 17.61
CA ASN A 153 -20.86 -8.74 18.26
C ASN A 153 -22.14 -8.87 17.42
N ARG A 154 -22.08 -8.71 16.09
CA ARG A 154 -23.21 -8.95 15.18
C ARG A 154 -22.76 -9.81 13.98
N PRO A 155 -23.64 -10.66 13.43
CA PRO A 155 -23.33 -11.37 12.19
C PRO A 155 -23.06 -10.39 11.03
N PRO A 156 -22.14 -10.73 10.10
CA PRO A 156 -21.92 -9.95 8.89
C PRO A 156 -23.21 -9.78 8.07
N VAL A 157 -23.48 -8.57 7.61
CA VAL A 157 -24.65 -8.25 6.78
C VAL A 157 -24.20 -7.89 5.37
N SER A 158 -24.78 -8.56 4.36
CA SER A 158 -24.55 -8.19 2.97
C SER A 158 -25.30 -6.90 2.64
N GLU A 159 -24.58 -5.87 2.24
CA GLU A 159 -25.14 -4.60 1.76
C GLU A 159 -25.57 -4.65 0.29
N GLY A 160 -25.18 -5.70 -0.43
CA GLY A 160 -25.55 -5.95 -1.83
C GLY A 160 -24.34 -6.20 -2.73
N ARG A 161 -24.62 -6.38 -4.01
CA ARG A 161 -23.65 -6.53 -5.10
C ARG A 161 -24.01 -5.54 -6.17
N TYR A 162 -23.04 -4.76 -6.64
CA TYR A 162 -23.30 -3.61 -7.48
C TYR A 162 -22.25 -3.42 -8.56
N THR A 163 -22.66 -2.75 -9.62
CA THR A 163 -21.77 -2.05 -10.56
C THR A 163 -21.91 -0.54 -10.40
N CYS A 164 -20.89 0.21 -10.80
CA CYS A 164 -20.91 1.67 -10.72
C CYS A 164 -22.01 2.26 -11.62
N GLY A 165 -22.29 1.62 -12.77
CA GLY A 165 -23.36 2.02 -13.68
C GLY A 165 -24.76 1.94 -13.05
N GLU A 166 -25.01 0.97 -12.17
CA GLU A 166 -26.29 0.83 -11.46
C GLU A 166 -26.52 1.92 -10.41
N LEU A 167 -25.44 2.49 -9.86
CA LEU A 167 -25.49 3.39 -8.71
C LEU A 167 -25.40 4.87 -9.07
N LYS A 168 -24.88 5.19 -10.26
CA LYS A 168 -24.86 6.53 -10.85
C LYS A 168 -26.27 7.06 -11.12
#